data_AF-A0A1G7M599-F1
#
_entry.id   AF-A0A1G7M599-F1
#
_cell.length_a   1.000
_cell.length_b   1.000
_cell.length_c   1.000
_cell.angle_alpha   90.00
_cell.angle_beta   90.00
_cell.angle_gamma   90.00
#
_symmetry.space_group_name_H-M   'P 1'
#
loop_
_entity.id
_entity.type
_entity.pdbx_description
1 polymer ?
#
loop_
_entity_poly.entity_id
_entity_poly.type
_entity_poly.pdbx_seq_one_letter_code
_entity_poly.pdbx_strand_id
1 'polypeptide(L)'
;MLIHEKGPFLRGSFLLISFLVLFGVLLTPVMRDEYGNHMTGLQYADNVFNELSKGSSYFIPGVRENIKTVAGKQVTLTVKLKKAALAPMAVQVLQKAGAVDVSAADGKVTFSGDLGVILSSATDDADALYHNKAEAVSQKYDGAPALKSSAAWWYVLSPAIKELQKQKLVAEAQVVDHVVRRAVEPGNNFYSVTPAKVADHVWLMSAMLIFYVLYTLWYGFAIFELFEGIGLAMTKSKVKQES
;
A
#
# COMPACT_ATOMS: atom_id res chain seq x y z
N MET A 1 -3.07 8.10 -50.27
CA MET A 1 -3.86 9.04 -49.44
C MET A 1 -3.81 8.50 -48.02
N LEU A 2 -3.49 9.31 -47.00
CA LEU A 2 -3.26 8.80 -45.63
C LEU A 2 -4.54 8.23 -44.98
N ILE A 3 -5.71 8.64 -45.46
CA ILE A 3 -7.03 8.15 -45.06
C ILE A 3 -7.54 7.25 -46.17
N HIS A 4 -7.78 5.97 -45.86
CA HIS A 4 -8.31 4.98 -46.79
C HIS A 4 -9.84 4.90 -46.69
N GLU A 5 -10.37 4.88 -45.47
CA GLU A 5 -11.80 4.72 -45.19
C GLU A 5 -12.33 5.92 -44.38
N LYS A 6 -13.11 6.79 -45.03
CA LYS A 6 -13.55 8.07 -44.45
C LYS A 6 -14.54 7.90 -43.29
N GLY A 7 -15.39 6.88 -43.33
CA GLY A 7 -16.40 6.62 -42.31
C GLY A 7 -15.80 6.26 -40.94
N PRO A 8 -15.01 5.17 -40.85
CA PRO A 8 -14.30 4.79 -39.64
C PRO A 8 -13.36 5.88 -39.12
N PHE A 9 -12.64 6.54 -40.03
CA PHE A 9 -11.75 7.65 -39.67
C PHE A 9 -12.48 8.80 -38.96
N LEU A 10 -13.65 9.20 -39.44
CA LEU A 10 -14.46 10.26 -38.82
C LEU A 10 -15.02 9.83 -37.46
N ARG A 11 -15.52 8.59 -37.33
CA ARG A 11 -16.02 8.04 -36.06
C ARG A 11 -14.92 7.95 -35.02
N GLY A 12 -13.77 7.37 -35.40
CA GLY A 12 -12.60 7.27 -34.54
C GLY A 12 -12.07 8.64 -34.10
N SER A 13 -12.02 9.60 -35.02
CA SER A 13 -11.63 10.99 -34.69
C SER A 13 -12.60 11.65 -33.71
N PHE A 14 -13.91 11.48 -33.91
CA PHE A 14 -14.92 12.01 -32.99
C PHE A 14 -14.83 11.36 -31.61
N LEU A 15 -14.69 10.03 -31.56
CA LEU A 15 -14.51 9.28 -30.31
C LEU A 15 -13.24 9.71 -29.59
N LEU A 16 -12.13 9.91 -30.32
CA LEU A 16 -10.86 10.32 -29.72
C LEU A 16 -10.93 11.76 -29.19
N ILE A 17 -11.48 12.70 -29.96
CA ILE A 17 -11.61 14.09 -29.53
C ILE A 17 -12.51 14.18 -28.29
N SER A 18 -13.67 13.52 -28.30
CA SER A 18 -14.58 13.52 -27.15
C SER A 18 -13.97 12.85 -25.92
N PHE A 19 -13.20 11.78 -26.11
CA PHE A 19 -12.38 11.19 -25.05
C PHE A 19 -11.33 12.16 -24.50
N LEU A 20 -10.59 12.85 -25.37
CA LEU A 20 -9.56 13.81 -24.96
C LEU A 20 -10.15 15.01 -24.20
N VAL A 21 -11.35 15.46 -24.56
CA VAL A 21 -12.08 16.48 -23.81
C VAL A 21 -12.41 15.96 -22.41
N LEU A 22 -13.00 14.77 -22.28
CA LEU A 22 -13.30 14.16 -20.99
C LEU A 22 -12.04 13.98 -20.14
N PHE A 23 -10.97 13.47 -20.75
CA PHE A 23 -9.69 13.26 -20.08
C PHE A 23 -9.08 14.60 -19.62
N GLY A 24 -9.13 15.62 -20.47
CA GLY A 24 -8.72 16.98 -20.12
C GLY A 24 -9.49 17.53 -18.93
N VAL A 25 -10.81 17.37 -18.91
CA VAL A 25 -11.66 17.77 -17.77
C VAL A 25 -11.26 17.00 -16.50
N LEU A 26 -10.98 15.71 -16.60
CA LEU A 26 -10.58 14.88 -15.46
C LEU A 26 -9.23 15.33 -14.88
N LEU A 27 -8.30 15.79 -15.71
CA LEU A 27 -7.02 16.36 -15.31
C LEU A 27 -7.11 17.79 -14.78
N THR A 28 -8.17 18.54 -15.11
CA THR A 28 -8.39 19.87 -14.55
C THR A 28 -8.96 19.78 -13.12
N PRO A 29 -8.60 20.72 -12.23
CA PRO A 29 -9.03 20.68 -10.83
C PRO A 29 -10.45 21.25 -10.67
N VAL A 30 -11.41 20.66 -11.39
CA VAL A 30 -12.81 21.10 -11.45
C VAL A 30 -13.65 20.50 -10.32
N MET A 31 -13.23 19.36 -9.76
CA MET A 31 -13.91 18.75 -8.61
C MET A 31 -13.51 19.46 -7.32
N ARG A 32 -14.37 19.35 -6.30
CA ARG A 32 -14.14 19.90 -4.96
C ARG A 32 -14.22 18.77 -3.93
N ASP A 33 -13.35 18.77 -2.94
CA ASP A 33 -13.52 17.92 -1.76
C ASP A 33 -14.59 18.46 -0.79
N GLU A 34 -14.83 17.69 0.27
CA GLU A 34 -15.68 18.07 1.42
C GLU A 34 -15.24 19.38 2.10
N TYR A 35 -13.99 19.80 1.90
CA TYR A 35 -13.41 21.04 2.45
C TYR A 35 -13.42 22.21 1.45
N GLY A 36 -13.97 22.00 0.24
CA GLY A 36 -14.06 23.01 -0.82
C GLY A 36 -12.78 23.23 -1.61
N ASN A 37 -11.71 22.45 -1.39
CA ASN A 37 -10.48 22.54 -2.15
C ASN A 37 -10.65 21.94 -3.55
N HIS A 38 -10.03 22.60 -4.53
CA HIS A 38 -10.02 22.15 -5.91
C HIS A 38 -9.12 20.91 -6.08
N MET A 39 -9.67 19.86 -6.67
CA MET A 39 -8.95 18.63 -6.97
C MET A 39 -9.32 18.07 -8.34
N THR A 40 -8.40 17.31 -8.92
CA THR A 40 -8.63 16.60 -10.17
C THR A 40 -9.46 15.34 -9.92
N GLY A 41 -10.07 14.80 -10.98
CA GLY A 41 -10.78 13.52 -10.86
C GLY A 41 -9.88 12.36 -10.50
N LEU A 42 -8.59 12.42 -10.87
CA LEU A 42 -7.60 11.43 -10.47
C LEU A 42 -7.33 11.50 -8.98
N GLN A 43 -7.17 12.70 -8.42
CA GLN A 43 -6.94 12.88 -6.99
C GLN A 43 -8.14 12.42 -6.16
N TYR A 44 -9.35 12.76 -6.59
CA TYR A 44 -10.57 12.30 -5.93
C TYR A 44 -10.64 10.76 -5.94
N ALA A 45 -10.41 10.15 -7.10
CA ALA A 45 -10.41 8.70 -7.23
C ALA A 45 -9.35 8.05 -6.33
N ASP A 46 -8.13 8.58 -6.34
CA ASP A 46 -7.00 8.07 -5.54
C ASP A 46 -7.29 8.16 -4.04
N ASN A 47 -7.81 9.30 -3.56
CA ASN A 47 -8.21 9.46 -2.17
C ASN A 47 -9.27 8.42 -1.78
N VAL A 48 -10.35 8.30 -2.55
CA VAL A 48 -11.41 7.31 -2.30
C VAL A 48 -10.81 5.90 -2.22
N PHE A 49 -9.97 5.51 -3.18
CA PHE A 49 -9.32 4.20 -3.14
C PHE A 49 -8.38 4.02 -1.94
N ASN A 50 -7.64 5.05 -1.53
CA ASN A 50 -6.74 5.00 -0.39
C ASN A 50 -7.49 4.87 0.93
N GLU A 51 -8.59 5.61 1.12
CA GLU A 51 -9.42 5.53 2.32
C GLU A 51 -10.12 4.16 2.44
N LEU A 52 -10.61 3.63 1.31
CA LEU A 52 -11.20 2.29 1.23
C LEU A 52 -10.16 1.19 1.48
N SER A 53 -8.98 1.33 0.86
CA SER A 53 -7.87 0.40 1.04
C SER A 53 -7.40 0.37 2.48
N LYS A 54 -7.36 1.54 3.13
CA LYS A 54 -7.15 1.66 4.57
C LYS A 54 -8.21 0.85 5.29
N GLY A 55 -9.50 1.20 5.17
CA GLY A 55 -10.60 0.54 5.88
C GLY A 55 -10.64 -0.99 5.73
N SER A 56 -10.33 -1.51 4.54
CA SER A 56 -10.26 -2.95 4.28
C SER A 56 -9.02 -3.65 4.86
N SER A 57 -8.00 -2.89 5.26
CA SER A 57 -6.71 -3.43 5.71
C SER A 57 -6.55 -3.44 7.24
N TYR A 58 -7.62 -3.21 8.00
CA TYR A 58 -7.57 -3.22 9.46
C TYR A 58 -7.57 -4.66 10.03
N PHE A 59 -6.39 -5.30 10.01
CA PHE A 59 -6.20 -6.66 10.52
C PHE A 59 -5.63 -6.72 11.94
N ILE A 60 -5.35 -5.57 12.57
CA ILE A 60 -4.67 -5.45 13.87
C ILE A 60 -5.36 -6.27 14.99
N PRO A 61 -6.71 -6.34 15.11
CA PRO A 61 -7.34 -7.21 16.10
C PRO A 61 -6.96 -8.69 15.94
N GLY A 62 -6.93 -9.20 14.71
CA GLY A 62 -6.50 -10.57 14.42
C GLY A 62 -5.00 -10.78 14.65
N VAL A 63 -4.18 -9.75 14.40
CA VAL A 63 -2.75 -9.76 14.74
C VAL A 63 -2.55 -9.90 16.25
N ARG A 64 -3.32 -9.16 17.07
CA ARG A 64 -3.25 -9.25 18.54
C ARG A 64 -3.62 -10.63 19.06
N GLU A 65 -4.63 -11.27 18.50
CA GLU A 65 -4.95 -12.66 18.85
C GLU A 65 -3.81 -13.62 18.50
N ASN A 66 -3.19 -13.45 17.33
CA ASN A 66 -2.06 -14.29 16.93
C ASN A 66 -0.83 -14.10 17.84
N ILE A 67 -0.56 -12.87 18.30
CA ILE A 67 0.56 -12.58 19.23
C ILE A 67 0.43 -13.38 20.54
N LYS A 68 -0.80 -13.66 21.01
CA LYS A 68 -1.00 -14.44 22.26
C LYS A 68 -0.37 -15.83 22.18
N THR A 69 -0.23 -16.41 20.98
CA THR A 69 0.40 -17.73 20.79
C THR A 69 1.89 -17.75 21.14
N VAL A 70 2.53 -16.59 21.20
CA VAL A 70 3.96 -16.42 21.53
C VAL A 70 4.19 -15.62 22.81
N ALA A 71 3.15 -15.38 23.61
CA ALA A 71 3.30 -14.77 24.92
C ALA A 71 4.17 -15.65 25.84
N GLY A 72 5.10 -15.05 26.59
CA GLY A 72 6.03 -15.78 27.45
C GLY A 72 7.22 -16.40 26.71
N LYS A 73 7.29 -16.29 25.37
CA LYS A 73 8.38 -16.89 24.58
C LYS A 73 9.61 -16.00 24.65
N GLN A 74 10.61 -16.47 25.40
CA GLN A 74 11.90 -15.80 25.47
C GLN A 74 12.73 -16.12 24.23
N VAL A 75 13.22 -15.07 23.58
CA VAL A 75 14.08 -15.18 22.40
C VAL A 75 15.33 -14.34 22.59
N THR A 76 16.43 -14.77 21.95
CA THR A 76 17.66 -13.98 21.81
C THR A 76 17.99 -13.92 20.34
N LEU A 77 18.01 -12.71 19.78
CA LEU A 77 18.11 -12.48 18.34
C LEU A 77 19.23 -11.49 18.04
N THR A 78 20.00 -11.77 17.00
CA THR A 78 20.99 -10.85 16.42
C THR A 78 20.61 -10.60 14.97
N VAL A 79 20.09 -9.42 14.67
CA VAL A 79 19.59 -9.07 13.34
C VAL A 79 20.51 -8.08 12.64
N LYS A 80 20.76 -8.28 11.33
CA LYS A 80 21.50 -7.31 10.52
C LYS A 80 20.58 -6.18 10.09
N LEU A 81 20.91 -4.95 10.49
CA LEU A 81 20.13 -3.77 10.14
C LEU A 81 20.56 -3.26 8.75
N LYS A 82 19.67 -3.34 7.75
CA LYS A 82 19.98 -2.84 6.40
C LYS A 82 20.22 -1.33 6.35
N LYS A 83 19.60 -0.59 7.28
CA LYS A 83 19.70 0.87 7.38
C LYS A 83 20.41 1.25 8.69
N ALA A 84 21.73 1.36 8.65
CA ALA A 84 22.56 1.62 9.84
C ALA A 84 22.16 2.89 10.61
N ALA A 85 21.69 3.94 9.91
CA ALA A 85 21.22 5.19 10.52
C ALA A 85 20.01 5.02 11.46
N LEU A 86 19.29 3.89 11.37
CA LEU A 86 18.19 3.57 12.28
C LEU A 86 18.63 2.80 13.53
N ALA A 87 19.91 2.43 13.67
CA ALA A 87 20.38 1.65 14.82
C ALA A 87 20.05 2.27 16.18
N PRO A 88 20.22 3.59 16.41
CA PRO A 88 19.82 4.21 17.68
C PRO A 88 18.32 4.10 17.95
N MET A 89 17.51 4.28 16.90
CA MET A 89 16.04 4.17 17.00
C MET A 89 15.61 2.72 17.25
N ALA A 90 16.26 1.75 16.60
CA ALA A 90 16.03 0.32 16.78
C ALA A 90 16.30 -0.11 18.24
N VAL A 91 17.40 0.38 18.83
CA VAL A 91 17.72 0.14 20.24
C VAL A 91 16.64 0.73 21.14
N GLN A 92 16.25 1.99 20.89
CA GLN A 92 15.24 2.69 21.71
C GLN A 92 13.86 2.01 21.64
N VAL A 93 13.40 1.60 20.45
CA VAL A 93 12.09 0.92 20.32
C VAL A 93 12.08 -0.42 21.04
N LEU A 94 13.16 -1.19 20.96
CA LEU A 94 13.31 -2.49 21.63
C LEU A 94 13.36 -2.32 23.16
N GLN A 95 14.17 -1.37 23.66
CA GLN A 95 14.28 -1.11 25.10
C GLN A 95 12.95 -0.67 25.71
N LYS A 96 12.25 0.28 25.07
CA LYS A 96 10.93 0.74 25.53
C LYS A 96 9.86 -0.36 25.41
N ALA A 97 10.07 -1.35 24.56
CA ALA A 97 9.22 -2.53 24.43
C ALA A 97 9.54 -3.65 25.43
N GLY A 98 10.48 -3.43 26.36
CA GLY A 98 10.82 -4.42 27.40
C GLY A 98 11.87 -5.45 26.98
N ALA A 99 12.54 -5.27 25.84
CA ALA A 99 13.70 -6.08 25.51
C ALA A 99 14.89 -5.72 26.42
N VAL A 100 15.70 -6.73 26.75
CA VAL A 100 16.92 -6.66 27.55
C VAL A 100 18.15 -6.97 26.69
N ASP A 101 19.34 -6.65 27.19
CA ASP A 101 20.63 -6.86 26.50
C ASP A 101 20.67 -6.26 25.08
N VAL A 102 19.94 -5.15 24.89
CA VAL A 102 19.81 -4.47 23.61
C VAL A 102 21.11 -3.75 23.27
N SER A 103 21.77 -4.16 22.19
CA SER A 103 23.01 -3.57 21.71
C SER A 103 23.00 -3.42 20.20
N ALA A 104 23.65 -2.36 19.70
CA ALA A 104 23.89 -2.16 18.28
C ALA A 104 25.39 -2.06 18.02
N ALA A 105 25.95 -3.05 17.30
CA ALA A 105 27.35 -3.13 16.95
C ALA A 105 27.51 -3.74 15.55
N ASP A 106 28.51 -3.28 14.78
CA ASP A 106 28.85 -3.82 13.46
C ASP A 106 27.67 -3.92 12.47
N GLY A 107 26.75 -2.96 12.52
CA GLY A 107 25.55 -2.95 11.69
C GLY A 107 24.52 -4.05 12.05
N LYS A 108 24.65 -4.65 13.22
CA LYS A 108 23.71 -5.62 13.79
C LYS A 108 23.09 -5.05 15.07
N VAL A 109 21.86 -5.48 15.35
CA VAL A 109 21.17 -5.21 16.61
C VAL A 109 20.94 -6.56 17.30
N THR A 110 21.45 -6.72 18.51
CA THR A 110 21.22 -7.89 19.36
C THR A 110 20.27 -7.51 20.47
N PHE A 111 19.31 -8.38 20.78
CA PHE A 111 18.38 -8.19 21.89
C PHE A 111 17.83 -9.53 22.38
N SER A 112 17.40 -9.52 23.64
CA SER A 112 16.70 -10.63 24.28
C SER A 112 15.40 -10.17 24.90
N GLY A 113 14.41 -11.06 25.04
CA GLY A 113 13.19 -10.73 25.76
C GLY A 113 11.98 -11.52 25.29
N ASP A 114 10.83 -11.17 25.86
CA ASP A 114 9.55 -11.82 25.58
C ASP A 114 9.05 -11.36 24.21
N LEU A 115 8.97 -12.31 23.28
CA LEU A 115 8.57 -12.05 21.91
C LEU A 115 7.14 -11.49 21.84
N GLY A 116 6.21 -12.00 22.65
CA GLY A 116 4.85 -11.52 22.70
C GLY A 116 4.75 -10.07 23.18
N VAL A 117 5.55 -9.68 24.17
CA VAL A 117 5.60 -8.29 24.68
C VAL A 117 6.19 -7.35 23.63
N ILE A 118 7.32 -7.73 23.00
CA ILE A 118 7.98 -6.93 21.96
C ILE A 118 7.03 -6.71 20.78
N LEU A 119 6.39 -7.78 20.31
CA LEU A 119 5.45 -7.71 19.18
C LEU A 119 4.17 -6.94 19.52
N SER A 120 3.70 -7.02 20.77
CA SER A 120 2.57 -6.21 21.24
C SER A 120 2.90 -4.72 21.18
N SER A 121 4.08 -4.31 21.67
CA SER A 121 4.52 -2.91 21.59
C SER A 121 4.64 -2.42 20.15
N ALA A 122 5.21 -3.21 19.24
CA ALA A 122 5.28 -2.86 17.82
C ALA A 122 3.89 -2.71 17.19
N THR A 123 2.96 -3.58 17.60
CA THR A 123 1.56 -3.55 17.14
C THR A 123 0.80 -2.34 17.70
N ASP A 124 1.08 -1.92 18.94
CA ASP A 124 0.49 -0.72 19.54
C ASP A 124 0.90 0.55 18.79
N ASP A 125 2.19 0.67 18.44
CA ASP A 125 2.68 1.82 17.67
C ASP A 125 2.08 1.84 16.26
N ALA A 126 1.98 0.67 15.64
CA ALA A 126 1.35 0.51 14.33
C ALA A 126 -0.14 0.86 14.36
N ASP A 127 -0.87 0.47 15.40
CA ASP A 127 -2.29 0.79 15.61
C ASP A 127 -2.51 2.27 15.86
N ALA A 128 -1.63 2.92 16.63
CA ALA A 128 -1.65 4.36 16.83
C ALA A 128 -1.42 5.11 15.51
N LEU A 129 -0.43 4.70 14.71
CA LEU A 129 -0.17 5.30 13.40
C LEU A 129 -1.31 5.05 12.40
N TYR A 130 -1.87 3.83 12.41
CA TYR A 130 -3.03 3.51 11.60
C TYR A 130 -4.22 4.43 11.94
N HIS A 131 -4.38 4.85 13.19
CA HIS A 131 -5.40 5.82 13.60
C HIS A 131 -4.93 7.29 13.58
N ASN A 132 -3.83 7.60 12.90
CA ASN A 132 -3.24 8.94 12.78
C ASN A 132 -2.89 9.59 14.12
N LYS A 133 -2.55 8.80 15.14
CA LYS A 133 -2.14 9.26 16.49
C LYS A 133 -0.61 9.27 16.63
N ALA A 134 0.09 9.95 15.72
CA ALA A 134 1.55 9.97 15.71
C ALA A 134 2.16 10.65 16.95
N GLU A 135 1.44 11.59 17.57
CA GLU A 135 1.86 12.29 18.77
C GLU A 135 2.07 11.31 19.92
N ALA A 136 1.19 10.32 20.08
CA ALA A 136 1.30 9.29 21.12
C ALA A 136 2.57 8.44 20.93
N VAL A 137 2.87 8.07 19.68
CA VAL A 137 4.09 7.31 19.34
C VAL A 137 5.33 8.18 19.54
N SER A 138 5.30 9.44 19.10
CA SER A 138 6.40 10.38 19.28
C SER A 138 6.73 10.60 20.77
N GLN A 139 5.71 10.79 21.60
CA GLN A 139 5.86 10.96 23.05
C GLN A 139 6.46 9.72 23.72
N LYS A 140 6.03 8.51 23.33
CA LYS A 140 6.61 7.24 23.82
C LYS A 140 8.12 7.15 23.56
N TYR A 141 8.59 7.78 22.49
CA TYR A 141 9.96 7.76 22.01
C TYR A 141 10.69 9.11 22.18
N ASP A 142 10.37 9.83 23.27
CA ASP A 142 11.10 11.02 23.70
C ASP A 142 11.11 12.14 22.63
N GLY A 143 10.02 12.27 21.86
CA GLY A 143 9.83 13.26 20.80
C GLY A 143 10.37 12.86 19.43
N ALA A 144 10.82 11.61 19.27
CA ALA A 144 11.30 11.12 17.97
C ALA A 144 10.17 11.08 16.92
N PRO A 145 10.45 11.36 15.63
CA PRO A 145 9.45 11.27 14.58
C PRO A 145 8.82 9.88 14.52
N ALA A 146 7.49 9.78 14.62
CA ALA A 146 6.81 8.49 14.75
C ALA A 146 7.06 7.52 13.58
N LEU A 147 7.18 8.04 12.35
CA LEU A 147 7.54 7.22 11.18
C LEU A 147 8.98 6.68 11.24
N LYS A 148 9.88 7.36 11.96
CA LYS A 148 11.23 6.84 12.23
C LYS A 148 11.16 5.63 13.16
N SER A 149 10.30 5.67 14.18
CA SER A 149 10.03 4.54 15.08
C SER A 149 9.39 3.36 14.34
N SER A 150 8.38 3.62 13.51
CA SER A 150 7.75 2.60 12.67
C SER A 150 8.73 1.95 11.70
N ALA A 151 9.59 2.75 11.05
CA ALA A 151 10.64 2.24 10.20
C ALA A 151 11.62 1.38 10.99
N ALA A 152 12.02 1.80 12.19
CA ALA A 152 12.90 1.01 13.04
C ALA A 152 12.30 -0.36 13.39
N TRP A 153 11.01 -0.42 13.73
CA TRP A 153 10.29 -1.68 13.92
C TRP A 153 10.38 -2.60 12.69
N TRP A 154 10.07 -2.07 11.51
CA TRP A 154 10.13 -2.85 10.27
C TRP A 154 11.54 -3.37 9.99
N TYR A 155 12.57 -2.54 10.12
CA TYR A 155 13.95 -2.92 9.84
C TYR A 155 14.56 -3.89 10.86
N VAL A 156 14.02 -3.95 12.08
CA VAL A 156 14.44 -4.91 13.12
C VAL A 156 13.67 -6.23 12.99
N LEU A 157 12.34 -6.19 12.86
CA LEU A 157 11.50 -7.38 12.86
C LEU A 157 11.58 -8.16 11.54
N SER A 158 11.72 -7.50 10.39
CA SER A 158 11.81 -8.18 9.09
C SER A 158 12.98 -9.20 9.02
N PRO A 159 14.23 -8.85 9.38
CA PRO A 159 15.31 -9.83 9.44
C PRO A 159 15.18 -10.82 10.62
N ALA A 160 14.46 -10.49 11.69
CA ALA A 160 14.24 -11.38 12.83
C ALA A 160 13.53 -12.68 12.44
N ILE A 161 12.63 -12.63 11.44
CA ILE A 161 11.93 -13.79 10.89
C ILE A 161 12.93 -14.89 10.48
N LYS A 162 13.97 -14.50 9.72
CA LYS A 162 14.98 -15.44 9.23
C LYS A 162 15.84 -15.99 10.38
N GLU A 163 16.16 -15.17 11.37
CA GLU A 163 16.94 -15.62 12.52
C GLU A 163 16.16 -16.60 13.41
N LEU A 164 14.87 -16.36 13.64
CA LEU A 164 13.97 -17.29 14.33
C LEU A 164 13.86 -18.63 13.57
N GLN A 165 13.72 -18.58 12.24
CA GLN A 165 13.70 -19.80 11.41
C GLN A 165 14.99 -20.62 11.53
N LYS A 166 16.17 -19.96 11.57
CA LYS A 166 17.46 -20.65 11.79
C LYS A 166 17.53 -21.33 13.16
N GLN A 167 16.88 -20.74 14.16
CA GLN A 167 16.74 -21.32 15.50
C GLN A 167 15.64 -22.40 15.57
N LYS A 168 15.03 -22.78 14.44
CA LYS A 168 13.89 -23.72 14.35
C LYS A 168 12.61 -23.23 15.03
N LEU A 169 12.51 -21.94 15.33
CA LEU A 169 11.33 -21.27 15.88
C LEU A 169 10.42 -20.76 14.75
N VAL A 170 9.92 -21.70 13.93
CA VAL A 170 9.18 -21.38 12.70
C VAL A 170 7.80 -20.79 13.00
N ALA A 171 7.11 -21.28 14.04
CA ALA A 171 5.81 -20.77 14.45
C ALA A 171 5.93 -19.31 14.93
N GLU A 172 6.93 -19.02 15.77
CA GLU A 172 7.26 -17.68 16.24
C GLU A 172 7.61 -16.75 15.07
N ALA A 173 8.41 -17.23 14.11
CA ALA A 173 8.75 -16.47 12.91
C ALA A 173 7.52 -16.10 12.07
N GLN A 174 6.52 -16.97 11.98
CA GLN A 174 5.26 -16.68 11.28
C GLN A 174 4.45 -15.61 12.01
N VAL A 175 4.45 -15.59 13.34
CA VAL A 175 3.80 -14.52 14.11
C VAL A 175 4.51 -13.18 13.88
N VAL A 176 5.85 -13.16 13.86
CA VAL A 176 6.62 -11.95 13.52
C VAL A 176 6.28 -11.46 12.11
N ASP A 177 6.25 -12.35 11.10
CA ASP A 177 5.88 -12.01 9.72
C ASP A 177 4.46 -11.42 9.66
N HIS A 178 3.53 -12.01 10.40
CA HIS A 178 2.16 -11.52 10.49
C HIS A 178 2.09 -10.10 11.07
N VAL A 179 2.82 -9.82 12.15
CA VAL A 179 2.90 -8.47 12.75
C VAL A 179 3.50 -7.46 11.77
N VAL A 180 4.59 -7.82 11.09
CA VAL A 180 5.23 -6.93 10.11
C VAL A 180 4.25 -6.59 8.98
N ARG A 181 3.65 -7.60 8.34
CA ARG A 181 2.84 -7.42 7.13
C ARG A 181 1.42 -6.93 7.37
N ARG A 182 0.85 -7.20 8.56
CA ARG A 182 -0.56 -6.93 8.85
C ARG A 182 -0.77 -5.86 9.93
N ALA A 183 0.28 -5.41 10.62
CA ALA A 183 0.23 -4.26 11.51
C ALA A 183 1.23 -3.18 11.11
N VAL A 184 2.55 -3.46 11.17
CA VAL A 184 3.59 -2.43 11.01
C VAL A 184 3.57 -1.78 9.62
N GLU A 185 3.47 -2.58 8.55
CA GLU A 185 3.39 -2.07 7.18
C GLU A 185 2.10 -1.26 6.94
N PRO A 186 0.88 -1.77 7.22
CA PRO A 186 -0.34 -0.97 7.12
C PRO A 186 -0.33 0.30 7.98
N GLY A 187 0.15 0.24 9.22
CA GLY A 187 0.21 1.38 10.12
C GLY A 187 1.09 2.51 9.56
N ASN A 188 2.22 2.16 8.94
CA ASN A 188 3.09 3.12 8.28
C ASN A 188 2.51 3.63 6.95
N ASN A 189 1.98 2.74 6.11
CA ASN A 189 1.54 3.07 4.75
C ASN A 189 0.25 3.90 4.74
N PHE A 190 -0.65 3.66 5.70
CA PHE A 190 -1.92 4.38 5.81
C PHE A 190 -1.90 5.53 6.82
N TYR A 191 -0.73 5.86 7.39
CA TYR A 191 -0.58 7.05 8.23
C TYR A 191 -0.93 8.30 7.42
N SER A 192 -1.63 9.25 8.05
CA SER A 192 -2.21 10.49 7.49
C SER A 192 -3.42 10.33 6.56
N VAL A 193 -3.83 9.09 6.24
CA VAL A 193 -5.05 8.84 5.45
C VAL A 193 -6.28 8.77 6.38
N THR A 194 -7.41 9.36 6.03
CA THR A 194 -8.65 9.23 6.82
C THR A 194 -9.32 7.88 6.52
N PRO A 195 -9.76 7.08 7.50
CA PRO A 195 -10.41 5.80 7.20
C PRO A 195 -11.84 6.01 6.69
N ALA A 196 -12.16 5.45 5.52
CA ALA A 196 -13.52 5.33 5.01
C ALA A 196 -13.96 3.86 4.99
N LYS A 197 -15.22 3.58 5.34
CA LYS A 197 -15.76 2.22 5.32
C LYS A 197 -16.22 1.85 3.91
N VAL A 198 -15.77 0.68 3.45
CA VAL A 198 -16.14 0.15 2.12
C VAL A 198 -17.65 0.00 1.93
N ALA A 199 -18.37 -0.39 2.99
CA ALA A 199 -19.82 -0.56 2.96
C ALA A 199 -20.60 0.74 2.70
N ASP A 200 -20.04 1.88 3.09
CA ASP A 200 -20.70 3.19 2.97
C ASP A 200 -20.50 3.81 1.58
N HIS A 201 -19.59 3.25 0.76
CA HIS A 201 -19.21 3.78 -0.55
C HIS A 201 -19.38 2.78 -1.71
N VAL A 202 -20.15 1.70 -1.52
CA VAL A 202 -20.37 0.65 -2.54
C VAL A 202 -20.85 1.23 -3.87
N TRP A 203 -21.80 2.17 -3.83
CA TRP A 203 -22.31 2.84 -5.03
C TRP A 203 -21.23 3.62 -5.78
N LEU A 204 -20.40 4.38 -5.04
CA LEU A 204 -19.33 5.17 -5.62
C LEU A 204 -18.28 4.27 -6.28
N MET A 205 -17.87 3.18 -5.62
CA MET A 205 -16.94 2.21 -6.20
C MET A 205 -17.49 1.54 -7.45
N SER A 206 -18.75 1.10 -7.45
CA SER A 206 -19.39 0.53 -8.63
C SER A 206 -19.45 1.53 -9.78
N ALA A 207 -19.79 2.78 -9.50
CA ALA A 207 -19.78 3.85 -10.49
C ALA A 207 -18.37 4.10 -11.06
N MET A 208 -17.34 4.13 -10.21
CA MET A 208 -15.95 4.29 -10.65
C MET A 208 -15.46 3.12 -11.50
N LEU A 209 -15.83 1.88 -11.15
CA LEU A 209 -15.48 0.69 -11.94
C LEU A 209 -16.18 0.70 -13.30
N ILE A 210 -17.49 0.98 -13.33
CA ILE A 210 -18.25 1.12 -14.57
C ILE A 210 -17.64 2.22 -15.44
N PHE A 211 -17.33 3.37 -14.84
CA PHE A 211 -16.67 4.47 -15.53
C PHE A 211 -15.32 4.04 -16.10
N TYR A 212 -14.47 3.35 -15.33
CA TYR A 212 -13.19 2.85 -15.79
C TYR A 212 -13.32 1.91 -17.01
N VAL A 213 -14.27 0.98 -16.97
CA VAL A 213 -14.51 0.06 -18.09
C VAL A 213 -15.01 0.81 -19.32
N LEU A 214 -15.98 1.71 -19.17
CA LEU A 214 -16.50 2.50 -20.28
C LEU A 214 -15.43 3.42 -20.87
N TYR A 215 -14.65 4.09 -20.03
CA TYR A 215 -13.55 4.97 -20.41
C TYR A 215 -12.45 4.21 -21.19
N THR A 216 -12.06 3.02 -20.71
CA THR A 216 -11.03 2.21 -21.39
C THR A 216 -11.51 1.65 -22.72
N LEU A 217 -12.76 1.19 -22.79
CA LEU A 217 -13.37 0.74 -24.04
C LEU A 217 -13.56 1.89 -25.03
N TRP A 218 -14.00 3.06 -24.57
CA TRP A 218 -14.15 4.26 -25.41
C TRP A 218 -12.83 4.60 -26.10
N TYR A 219 -11.73 4.68 -25.34
CA TYR A 219 -10.40 4.91 -25.91
C TYR A 219 -9.99 3.81 -26.90
N GLY A 220 -10.21 2.54 -26.53
CA GLY A 220 -9.90 1.39 -27.38
C GLY A 220 -10.63 1.44 -28.73
N PHE A 221 -11.94 1.70 -28.72
CA PHE A 221 -12.74 1.84 -29.93
C PHE A 221 -12.33 3.07 -30.76
N ALA A 222 -11.95 4.18 -30.11
CA ALA A 222 -11.44 5.36 -30.81
C ALA A 222 -10.18 5.04 -31.64
N ILE A 223 -9.21 4.35 -31.05
CA ILE A 223 -8.00 3.91 -31.76
C ILE A 223 -8.34 2.89 -32.83
N PHE A 224 -9.17 1.90 -32.51
CA PHE A 224 -9.57 0.85 -33.44
C PHE A 224 -10.15 1.42 -34.74
N GLU A 225 -11.14 2.32 -34.63
CA GLU A 225 -11.79 2.98 -35.78
C GLU A 225 -10.83 3.91 -36.54
N LEU A 226 -9.90 4.58 -35.84
CA LEU A 226 -8.86 5.38 -36.49
C LEU A 226 -7.91 4.51 -37.33
N PHE A 227 -7.48 3.37 -36.79
CA PHE A 227 -6.62 2.41 -37.47
C PHE A 227 -7.31 1.77 -38.67
N GLU A 228 -8.59 1.42 -38.54
CA GLU A 228 -9.41 0.99 -39.67
C GLU A 228 -9.51 2.10 -40.74
N GLY A 229 -9.72 3.35 -40.33
CA GLY A 229 -9.80 4.52 -41.20
C GLY A 229 -8.53 4.81 -42.02
N ILE A 230 -7.35 4.51 -41.50
CA ILE A 230 -6.07 4.66 -42.21
C ILE A 230 -5.66 3.39 -42.99
N GLY A 231 -6.45 2.32 -42.94
CA GLY A 231 -6.23 1.08 -43.69
C GLY A 231 -5.44 0.00 -42.96
N LEU A 232 -5.23 0.13 -41.64
CA LEU A 232 -4.64 -0.91 -40.77
C LEU A 232 -5.74 -1.80 -40.15
N ALA A 233 -6.74 -2.16 -40.95
CA ALA A 233 -7.82 -3.02 -40.52
C ALA A 233 -7.25 -4.42 -40.16
N MET A 234 -7.56 -4.92 -38.97
CA MET A 234 -7.24 -6.30 -38.58
C MET A 234 -8.17 -7.29 -39.29
N THR A 235 -7.97 -7.47 -40.60
CA THR A 235 -8.65 -8.51 -41.36
C THR A 235 -7.93 -9.84 -41.17
N LYS A 236 -8.69 -10.92 -40.99
CA LYS A 236 -8.16 -12.29 -40.91
C LYS A 236 -7.27 -12.56 -42.14
N SER A 237 -5.99 -12.89 -41.94
CA SER A 237 -5.10 -13.26 -43.04
C SER A 237 -5.74 -14.37 -43.86
N LYS A 238 -5.85 -14.18 -45.18
CA LYS A 238 -6.30 -15.26 -46.08
C LYS A 238 -5.37 -16.46 -45.88
N VAL A 239 -5.95 -17.60 -45.52
CA VAL A 239 -5.22 -18.88 -45.48
C VAL A 239 -4.70 -19.12 -46.88
N LYS A 240 -3.37 -19.16 -47.06
CA LYS A 240 -2.76 -19.61 -48.32
C LYS A 240 -3.15 -21.08 -48.50
N GLN A 241 -4.01 -21.38 -49.47
CA GLN A 241 -4.07 -22.71 -50.04
C GLN A 241 -2.88 -22.83 -50.99
N GLU A 242 -1.93 -23.69 -50.66
CA GLU A 242 -0.93 -24.16 -51.61
C GLU A 242 -1.66 -25.04 -52.63
N SER A 243 -1.55 -24.69 -53.91
CA SER A 243 -2.00 -25.51 -55.05
C SER A 243 -0.91 -26.49 -55.44
#